data_AF-A0A1M2ZYP1-F1
#
_entry.id   AF-A0A1M2ZYP1-F1
#
_cell.length_a   1.000
_cell.length_b   1.000
_cell.length_c   1.000
_cell.angle_alpha   90.00
_cell.angle_beta   90.00
_cell.angle_gamma   90.00
#
_symmetry.space_group_name_H-M   'P 1'
#
loop_
_entity.id
_entity.type
_entity.pdbx_description
1 polymer ?
#
loop_
_entity_poly.entity_id
_entity_poly.type
_entity_poly.pdbx_seq_one_letter_code
_entity_poly.pdbx_strand_id
1 'polypeptide(L)'
;MNKILADRLVAMAAHDLETRERLAEDGSLFDGYNPQMQGVHEANARELDAIIADIGWPTAQIAGDDGAEAAWLIAQHAIGLPQFQRKCLALLKCAVAAGQAPAWQMAMMIDRIHTYEGRRQVYGTSLDWDDGGQLCGSACKKDPVSGVIGV
;
A
#
# COMPACT_ATOMS: atom_id res chain seq x y z
N MET A 1 -2.23 23.74 1.00
CA MET A 1 -1.73 22.78 0.00
C MET A 1 -0.38 23.24 -0.56
N ASN A 2 0.63 22.38 -0.48
CA ASN A 2 1.93 22.51 -1.12
C ASN A 2 1.88 21.78 -2.47
N LYS A 3 1.80 22.53 -3.57
CA LYS A 3 1.67 21.95 -4.92
C LYS A 3 2.89 21.13 -5.34
N ILE A 4 4.10 21.55 -4.96
CA ILE A 4 5.33 20.84 -5.31
C ILE A 4 5.33 19.44 -4.66
N LEU A 5 4.92 19.36 -3.41
CA LEU A 5 4.77 18.08 -2.72
C LEU A 5 3.67 17.22 -3.36
N ALA A 6 2.53 17.81 -3.68
CA ALA A 6 1.42 17.12 -4.33
C ALA A 6 1.87 16.48 -5.66
N ASP A 7 2.44 17.30 -6.55
CA ASP A 7 2.94 16.86 -7.86
C ASP A 7 3.99 15.74 -7.72
N ARG A 8 4.84 15.82 -6.68
CA ARG A 8 5.86 14.82 -6.39
C ARG A 8 5.25 13.48 -5.97
N LEU A 9 4.31 13.48 -5.02
CA LEU A 9 3.62 12.28 -4.56
C LEU A 9 2.85 11.62 -5.71
N VAL A 10 2.13 12.43 -6.50
CA VAL A 10 1.40 11.98 -7.68
C VAL A 10 2.33 11.35 -8.71
N ALA A 11 3.48 11.96 -8.99
CA ALA A 11 4.46 11.39 -9.94
C ALA A 11 5.03 10.04 -9.46
N MET A 12 5.30 9.90 -8.15
CA MET A 12 5.76 8.63 -7.57
C MET A 12 4.71 7.52 -7.70
N ALA A 13 3.43 7.86 -7.42
CA ALA A 13 2.31 6.95 -7.58
C ALA A 13 2.05 6.59 -9.05
N ALA A 14 2.17 7.56 -9.97
CA ALA A 14 2.03 7.31 -11.40
C ALA A 14 3.10 6.33 -11.90
N HIS A 15 4.36 6.53 -11.53
CA HIS A 15 5.45 5.63 -11.91
C HIS A 15 5.28 4.20 -11.37
N ASP A 16 4.72 4.05 -10.16
CA ASP A 16 4.30 2.76 -9.59
C ASP A 16 3.26 2.06 -10.48
N LEU A 17 2.18 2.76 -10.80
CA LEU A 17 1.09 2.22 -11.61
C LEU A 17 1.52 1.91 -13.06
N GLU A 18 2.31 2.78 -13.68
CA GLU A 18 2.87 2.56 -15.03
C GLU A 18 3.82 1.35 -15.05
N THR A 19 4.65 1.19 -14.02
CA THR A 19 5.52 0.01 -13.89
C THR A 19 4.67 -1.25 -13.77
N ARG A 20 3.64 -1.21 -12.93
CA ARG A 20 2.70 -2.33 -12.72
C ARG A 20 1.97 -2.70 -14.01
N GLU A 21 1.45 -1.72 -14.75
CA GLU A 21 0.74 -1.93 -16.01
C GLU A 21 1.64 -2.61 -17.04
N ARG A 22 2.84 -2.08 -17.28
CA ARG A 22 3.80 -2.66 -18.22
C ARG A 22 4.18 -4.10 -17.86
N LEU A 23 4.44 -4.38 -16.57
CA LEU A 23 4.75 -5.74 -16.11
C LEU A 23 3.52 -6.68 -16.21
N ALA A 24 2.30 -6.15 -16.11
CA ALA A 24 1.09 -6.93 -16.32
C ALA A 24 0.92 -7.30 -17.80
N GLU A 25 1.17 -6.34 -18.70
CA GLU A 25 1.10 -6.54 -20.15
C GLU A 25 2.11 -7.57 -20.67
N ASP A 26 3.34 -7.56 -20.14
CA ASP A 26 4.37 -8.55 -20.49
C ASP A 26 4.24 -9.87 -19.72
N GLY A 27 3.30 -9.95 -18.77
CA GLY A 27 3.00 -11.13 -17.95
C GLY A 27 3.96 -11.36 -16.77
N SER A 28 5.07 -10.62 -16.67
CA SER A 28 6.08 -10.80 -15.63
C SER A 28 5.66 -10.28 -14.25
N LEU A 29 4.52 -9.60 -14.14
CA LEU A 29 3.93 -9.18 -12.86
C LEU A 29 3.43 -10.38 -12.03
N PHE A 30 3.01 -11.46 -12.70
CA PHE A 30 2.33 -12.59 -12.04
C PHE A 30 3.28 -13.71 -11.60
N ASP A 31 4.59 -13.58 -11.88
CA ASP A 31 5.63 -14.51 -11.46
C ASP A 31 6.31 -14.03 -10.16
N GLY A 32 5.61 -14.20 -9.04
CA GLY A 32 6.07 -13.77 -7.73
C GLY A 32 6.19 -12.24 -7.60
N TYR A 33 7.08 -11.77 -6.72
CA TYR A 33 7.32 -10.34 -6.56
C TYR A 33 8.42 -9.89 -7.53
N ASN A 34 8.00 -9.31 -8.66
CA ASN A 34 8.91 -8.85 -9.69
C ASN A 34 9.97 -7.86 -9.12
N PRO A 35 11.28 -8.09 -9.31
CA PRO A 35 12.33 -7.24 -8.75
C PRO A 35 12.25 -5.77 -9.16
N GLN A 36 11.74 -5.48 -10.37
CA GLN A 36 11.55 -4.10 -10.80
C GLN A 36 10.43 -3.43 -10.00
N MET A 37 9.31 -4.12 -9.79
CA MET A 37 8.22 -3.62 -8.96
C MET A 37 8.66 -3.43 -7.51
N GLN A 38 9.46 -4.37 -6.99
CA GLN A 38 10.06 -4.26 -5.66
C GLN A 38 10.94 -3.01 -5.53
N GLY A 39 11.82 -2.77 -6.51
CA GLY A 39 12.66 -1.58 -6.53
C GLY A 39 11.85 -0.28 -6.52
N VAL A 40 10.74 -0.21 -7.27
CA VAL A 40 9.85 0.96 -7.27
C VAL A 40 9.17 1.16 -5.91
N HIS A 41 8.60 0.11 -5.33
CA HIS A 41 7.96 0.21 -4.01
C HIS A 41 8.96 0.63 -2.91
N GLU A 42 10.18 0.08 -2.91
CA GLU A 42 11.20 0.43 -1.92
C GLU A 42 11.70 1.88 -2.07
N ALA A 43 11.90 2.34 -3.32
CA ALA A 43 12.27 3.73 -3.60
C ALA A 43 11.16 4.69 -3.17
N ASN A 44 9.91 4.39 -3.52
CA ASN A 44 8.76 5.20 -3.13
C ASN A 44 8.57 5.23 -1.62
N ALA A 45 8.72 4.09 -0.93
CA ALA A 45 8.63 4.02 0.53
C ALA A 45 9.72 4.87 1.21
N ARG A 46 10.97 4.80 0.74
CA ARG A 46 12.07 5.61 1.30
C ARG A 46 11.79 7.10 1.18
N GLU A 47 11.29 7.53 0.03
CA GLU A 47 10.99 8.93 -0.22
C GLU A 47 9.77 9.39 0.60
N LEU A 48 8.71 8.59 0.66
CA LEU A 48 7.55 8.89 1.50
C LEU A 48 7.95 8.93 2.99
N ASP A 49 8.86 8.08 3.45
CA ASP A 49 9.33 8.10 4.83
C ASP A 49 10.07 9.39 5.19
N ALA A 50 10.87 9.93 4.26
CA ALA A 50 11.52 11.22 4.39
C ALA A 50 10.51 12.37 4.44
N ILE A 51 9.52 12.38 3.53
CA ILE A 51 8.42 13.35 3.55
C ILE A 51 7.68 13.29 4.91
N ILE A 52 7.36 12.09 5.39
CA ILE A 52 6.68 11.89 6.67
C ILE A 52 7.51 12.41 7.84
N ALA A 53 8.83 12.27 7.81
CA ALA A 53 9.71 12.79 8.86
C ALA A 53 9.63 14.31 8.98
N ASP A 54 9.43 15.02 7.86
CA ASP A 54 9.38 16.48 7.82
C ASP A 54 8.00 17.06 8.15
N ILE A 55 6.93 16.43 7.64
CA ILE A 55 5.57 17.03 7.67
C ILE A 55 4.51 16.14 8.33
N GLY A 56 4.86 14.95 8.78
CA GLY A 56 3.89 13.95 9.21
C GLY A 56 3.11 13.35 8.03
N TRP A 57 1.91 12.84 8.28
CA TRP A 57 1.10 12.23 7.21
C TRP A 57 0.69 13.29 6.16
N PRO A 58 0.91 13.06 4.85
CA PRO A 58 0.46 13.97 3.80
C PRO A 58 -1.07 13.97 3.67
N THR A 59 -1.75 14.79 4.47
CA THR A 59 -3.22 14.95 4.41
C THR A 59 -3.63 15.83 3.23
N ALA A 60 -4.92 15.82 2.88
CA ALA A 60 -5.46 16.69 1.83
C ALA A 60 -5.18 18.19 2.06
N GLN A 61 -5.16 18.64 3.32
CA GLN A 61 -4.82 20.02 3.66
C GLN A 61 -3.36 20.37 3.25
N ILE A 62 -2.45 19.42 3.39
CA ILE A 62 -1.02 19.59 3.11
C ILE A 62 -0.73 19.36 1.63
N ALA A 63 -1.18 18.24 1.05
CA ALA A 63 -0.79 17.79 -0.28
C ALA A 63 -1.93 17.79 -1.32
N GLY A 64 -3.12 18.28 -0.98
CA GLY A 64 -4.30 18.15 -1.83
C GLY A 64 -4.84 16.71 -1.83
N ASP A 65 -6.04 16.51 -2.37
CA ASP A 65 -6.70 15.21 -2.36
C ASP A 65 -5.87 14.15 -3.12
N ASP A 66 -5.41 14.48 -4.34
CA ASP A 66 -4.59 13.59 -5.17
C ASP A 66 -3.26 13.23 -4.49
N GLY A 67 -2.60 14.21 -3.86
CA GLY A 67 -1.33 13.96 -3.16
C GLY A 67 -1.52 13.09 -1.92
N ALA A 68 -2.62 13.28 -1.18
CA ALA A 68 -2.95 12.46 -0.01
C ALA A 68 -3.30 11.02 -0.41
N GLU A 69 -4.05 10.85 -1.50
CA GLU A 69 -4.35 9.54 -2.07
C GLU A 69 -3.09 8.84 -2.59
N ALA A 70 -2.21 9.56 -3.28
CA ALA A 70 -0.93 9.04 -3.74
C ALA A 70 -0.04 8.57 -2.58
N ALA A 71 0.05 9.35 -1.49
CA ALA A 71 0.78 8.95 -0.28
C ALA A 71 0.22 7.65 0.32
N TRP A 72 -1.10 7.50 0.36
CA TRP A 72 -1.74 6.27 0.83
C TRP A 72 -1.43 5.08 -0.09
N LEU A 73 -1.50 5.25 -1.42
CA LEU A 73 -1.20 4.20 -2.40
C LEU A 73 0.23 3.68 -2.20
N ILE A 74 1.21 4.59 -2.12
CA ILE A 74 2.62 4.27 -1.88
C ILE A 74 2.79 3.47 -0.58
N ALA A 75 2.16 3.91 0.51
CA ALA A 75 2.23 3.19 1.78
C ALA A 75 1.61 1.79 1.72
N GLN A 76 0.50 1.64 0.98
CA GLN A 76 -0.17 0.35 0.78
C GLN A 76 0.66 -0.63 -0.06
N HIS A 77 1.40 -0.13 -1.04
CA HIS A 77 2.22 -0.93 -1.95
C HIS A 77 3.56 -1.37 -1.35
N ALA A 78 4.03 -0.74 -0.27
CA ALA A 78 5.28 -1.08 0.44
C ALA A 78 5.25 -2.41 1.22
N ILE A 79 4.75 -3.49 0.63
CA ILE A 79 4.52 -4.81 1.25
C ILE A 79 5.80 -5.49 1.75
N GLY A 80 6.95 -5.21 1.12
CA GLY A 80 8.25 -5.70 1.57
C GLY A 80 8.79 -4.99 2.81
N LEU A 81 8.11 -3.94 3.29
CA LEU A 81 8.58 -3.06 4.36
C LEU A 81 7.56 -3.00 5.51
N PRO A 82 7.37 -4.10 6.28
CA PRO A 82 6.29 -4.20 7.27
C PRO A 82 6.41 -3.17 8.41
N GLN A 83 7.63 -2.78 8.81
CA GLN A 83 7.82 -1.74 9.82
C GLN A 83 7.34 -0.37 9.32
N PHE A 84 7.64 -0.04 8.06
CA PHE A 84 7.18 1.18 7.42
C PHE A 84 5.65 1.20 7.27
N GLN A 85 5.04 0.10 6.84
CA GLN A 85 3.57 0.01 6.76
C GLN A 85 2.89 0.24 8.11
N ARG A 86 3.43 -0.31 9.20
CA ARG A 86 2.90 -0.07 10.56
C ARG A 86 3.07 1.38 11.00
N LYS A 87 4.20 2.02 10.68
CA LYS A 87 4.41 3.47 10.91
C LYS A 87 3.36 4.30 10.18
N CYS A 88 3.17 4.06 8.88
CA CYS A 88 2.17 4.74 8.06
C CYS A 88 0.75 4.51 8.58
N LEU A 89 0.40 3.28 8.96
CA LEU A 89 -0.91 2.97 9.55
C LEU A 89 -1.15 3.74 10.85
N ALA A 90 -0.14 3.88 11.72
CA ALA A 90 -0.29 4.65 12.96
C ALA A 90 -0.58 6.13 12.67
N LEU A 91 0.10 6.73 11.71
CA LEU A 91 -0.13 8.11 11.30
C LEU A 91 -1.48 8.30 10.60
N LEU A 92 -1.86 7.36 9.72
CA LEU A 92 -3.14 7.37 9.04
C LEU A 92 -4.31 7.21 10.02
N LYS A 93 -4.16 6.41 11.08
CA LYS A 93 -5.15 6.31 12.18
C LYS A 93 -5.40 7.67 12.83
N CYS A 94 -4.33 8.45 13.10
CA CYS A 94 -4.46 9.80 13.64
C CYS A 94 -5.18 10.73 12.64
N ALA A 95 -4.83 10.66 11.35
CA ALA A 95 -5.47 11.46 10.32
C ALA A 95 -6.96 11.14 10.16
N VAL A 96 -7.35 9.86 10.20
CA VAL A 96 -8.76 9.44 10.17
C VAL A 96 -9.51 9.92 11.41
N ALA A 97 -8.93 9.79 12.61
CA ALA A 97 -9.54 10.27 13.84
C ALA A 97 -9.76 11.81 13.84
N ALA A 98 -8.89 12.55 13.13
CA ALA A 98 -9.01 13.98 12.93
C ALA A 98 -9.93 14.37 11.75
N GLY A 99 -10.53 13.41 11.03
CA GLY A 99 -11.36 13.67 9.85
C GLY A 99 -10.57 14.15 8.62
N GLN A 100 -9.25 13.90 8.57
CA GLN A 100 -8.32 14.35 7.54
C GLN A 100 -7.93 13.25 6.54
N ALA A 101 -8.45 12.04 6.72
CA ALA A 101 -8.32 10.93 5.80
C ALA A 101 -9.59 10.06 5.86
N PRO A 102 -10.00 9.42 4.77
CA PRO A 102 -11.17 8.57 4.77
C PRO A 102 -10.88 7.24 5.49
N ALA A 103 -11.86 6.74 6.26
CA ALA A 103 -11.69 5.53 7.07
C ALA A 103 -11.40 4.26 6.25
N TRP A 104 -11.85 4.20 4.98
CA TRP A 104 -11.60 3.05 4.11
C TRP A 104 -10.12 2.85 3.80
N GLN A 105 -9.33 3.93 3.70
CA GLN A 105 -7.89 3.86 3.48
C GLN A 105 -7.19 3.13 4.64
N MET A 106 -7.59 3.44 5.87
CA MET A 106 -7.11 2.78 7.08
C MET A 106 -7.56 1.31 7.12
N ALA A 107 -8.82 1.02 6.79
CA ALA A 107 -9.36 -0.35 6.77
C ALA A 107 -8.56 -1.25 5.83
N MET A 108 -8.25 -0.78 4.62
CA MET A 108 -7.45 -1.52 3.65
C MET A 108 -6.03 -1.78 4.14
N MET A 109 -5.37 -0.79 4.77
CA MET A 109 -4.02 -1.00 5.32
C MET A 109 -4.01 -1.99 6.48
N ILE A 110 -5.03 -1.97 7.36
CA ILE A 110 -5.16 -2.94 8.46
C ILE A 110 -5.25 -4.36 7.90
N ASP A 111 -6.16 -4.59 6.95
CA ASP A 111 -6.36 -5.92 6.38
C ASP A 111 -5.16 -6.38 5.56
N ARG A 112 -4.48 -5.46 4.87
CA ARG A 112 -3.25 -5.77 4.13
C ARG A 112 -2.16 -6.25 5.08
N ILE A 113 -1.90 -5.52 6.16
CA ILE A 113 -0.91 -5.92 7.18
C ILE A 113 -1.32 -7.26 7.81
N HIS A 114 -2.59 -7.43 8.18
CA HIS A 114 -3.07 -8.69 8.75
C HIS A 114 -2.87 -9.86 7.79
N THR A 115 -3.17 -9.68 6.51
CA THR A 115 -3.01 -10.70 5.48
C THR A 115 -1.56 -11.16 5.38
N TYR A 116 -0.61 -10.22 5.28
CA TYR A 116 0.82 -10.56 5.22
C TYR A 116 1.39 -11.10 6.54
N GLU A 117 0.76 -10.81 7.68
CA GLU A 117 1.10 -11.38 8.99
C GLU A 117 0.40 -12.73 9.28
N GLY A 118 -0.38 -13.28 8.34
CA GLY A 118 -1.14 -14.51 8.54
C GLY A 118 -2.28 -14.38 9.57
N ARG A 119 -2.74 -13.15 9.83
CA ARG A 119 -3.84 -12.83 10.73
C ARG A 119 -5.15 -12.71 9.96
N ARG A 120 -6.26 -12.95 10.67
CA ARG A 120 -7.59 -12.72 10.12
C ARG A 120 -7.80 -11.24 9.80
N GLN A 121 -8.28 -10.95 8.59
CA GLN A 121 -8.71 -9.61 8.19
C GLN A 121 -9.86 -9.13 9.08
N VAL A 122 -9.90 -7.83 9.37
CA VAL A 122 -10.92 -7.17 10.18
C VAL A 122 -12.10 -6.73 9.30
N TYR A 123 -11.81 -6.18 8.12
CA TYR A 123 -12.83 -5.62 7.22
C TYR A 123 -13.04 -6.44 5.95
N GLY A 124 -12.15 -7.39 5.62
CA GLY A 124 -12.25 -8.25 4.45
C GLY A 124 -11.95 -7.56 3.13
N THR A 125 -11.10 -6.53 3.15
CA THR A 125 -10.80 -5.67 1.99
C THR A 125 -9.71 -6.24 1.07
N SER A 126 -8.88 -7.16 1.55
CA SER A 126 -7.84 -7.80 0.74
C SER A 126 -8.37 -9.10 0.13
N LEU A 127 -8.32 -9.19 -1.20
CA LEU A 127 -8.72 -10.37 -1.95
C LEU A 127 -7.50 -11.10 -2.48
N ASP A 128 -7.63 -12.43 -2.56
CA ASP A 128 -6.65 -13.31 -3.16
C ASP A 128 -7.39 -14.47 -3.86
N TRP A 129 -6.73 -15.11 -4.82
CA TRP A 129 -7.28 -16.28 -5.46
C TRP A 129 -7.17 -17.49 -4.51
N ASP A 130 -8.25 -18.24 -4.37
CA ASP A 130 -8.22 -19.56 -3.73
C ASP A 130 -7.80 -20.67 -4.70
N ASP A 131 -7.63 -21.89 -4.17
CA ASP A 131 -7.25 -23.08 -4.95
C ASP A 131 -8.30 -23.46 -6.01
N GLY A 132 -9.53 -22.92 -5.91
CA GLY A 132 -10.60 -23.10 -6.88
C GLY A 132 -10.63 -22.03 -7.97
N GLY A 133 -9.65 -21.12 -7.98
CA GLY A 133 -9.58 -20.02 -8.94
C GLY A 133 -10.68 -18.97 -8.72
N GLN A 134 -11.19 -18.82 -7.50
CA GLN A 134 -12.13 -17.76 -7.14
C GLN A 134 -11.45 -16.67 -6.31
N LEU A 135 -11.82 -15.41 -6.55
CA LEU A 135 -11.43 -14.31 -5.68
C LEU A 135 -12.14 -14.45 -4.34
N CYS A 136 -11.36 -14.59 -3.27
CA CYS A 136 -11.86 -14.73 -1.92
C CYS A 136 -11.06 -13.85 -0.95
N GLY A 137 -11.66 -13.48 0.18
CA GLY A 137 -10.86 -12.92 1.28
C GLY A 137 -9.92 -13.99 1.81
N SER A 138 -8.72 -13.60 2.24
CA SER A 138 -7.66 -14.54 2.68
C SER A 138 -8.09 -15.52 3.79
N ALA A 139 -9.16 -15.19 4.54
CA ALA A 139 -9.77 -16.06 5.55
C ALA A 139 -10.56 -17.26 4.98
N CYS A 140 -10.80 -17.33 3.67
CA CYS A 140 -11.50 -18.42 3.00
C CYS A 140 -10.56 -19.54 2.53
N LYS A 141 -9.23 -19.33 2.57
CA LYS A 141 -8.24 -20.35 2.22
C LYS A 141 -8.29 -21.48 3.26
N LYS A 142 -8.54 -22.71 2.79
CA LYS A 142 -8.74 -23.88 3.67
C LYS A 142 -7.46 -24.38 4.33
N ASP A 143 -6.29 -23.95 3.86
CA ASP A 143 -4.99 -24.24 4.47
C ASP A 143 -4.09 -22.98 4.46
N PRO A 144 -3.64 -22.45 5.63
CA PRO A 144 -2.85 -21.22 5.70
C PRO A 144 -1.34 -21.46 5.47
N VAL A 145 -0.95 -22.31 4.51
CA VAL A 145 0.47 -22.59 4.26
C VAL A 145 0.87 -22.31 2.82
N SER A 146 1.93 -21.49 2.70
CA SER A 146 2.79 -21.31 1.53
C SER A 146 2.45 -20.17 0.56
N GLY A 147 2.34 -18.96 1.09
CA GLY A 147 2.46 -17.71 0.33
C GLY A 147 3.26 -16.65 1.09
N VAL A 148 4.14 -17.05 2.00
CA VAL A 148 5.10 -16.13 2.61
C VAL A 148 6.10 -15.80 1.51
N ILE A 149 6.00 -14.60 0.95
CA ILE A 149 7.12 -13.98 0.24
C ILE A 149 8.23 -13.90 1.28
N GLY A 150 9.15 -14.87 1.19
CA GLY A 150 10.30 -14.98 2.06
C GLY A 150 11.15 -13.73 1.95
N VAL A 151 11.65 -13.31 3.11
CA VAL A 151 12.75 -12.36 3.29
C VAL A 151 13.98 -12.83 2.53
#